data_AF-A0A9W5T7R8-F1
#
_entry.id   AF-A0A9W5T7R8-F1
#
_cell.length_a   1.000
_cell.length_b   1.000
_cell.length_c   1.000
_cell.angle_alpha   90.00
_cell.angle_beta   90.00
_cell.angle_gamma   90.00
#
_symmetry.space_group_name_H-M   'P 1'
#
loop_
_entity.id
_entity.type
_entity.pdbx_description
1 polymer ?
#
loop_
_entity_poly.entity_id
_entity_poly.type
_entity_poly.pdbx_seq_one_letter_code
_entity_poly.pdbx_strand_id
1 'polypeptide(L)'
;MGLVSFRHVYARTKYEEDNPAENTATSVVPPEEPDKDVDIEYLKELFFHSKLRPALDWAGLCLNKQHDFKFWANVSHSLGLFVLKSIFNADIPFEDSRVLRGVPSPDTGSVQSVNYIEEIKVRTSFVLLSGMLANRIPGSLRLIVRCNGYQYFEHRVSTIMREFPNFDVEALCFNMNALRTLLPFLQECQPVKLSNICHRFITSAFWRLMWLEVGVHLKDNPNTQRSQLFCTFLELASTICFGARSPTLLKRLFTSCLDSLWDPICSVLSWRVDPKVSCRVVTFIADLLIMGHQDGCIDLLTKQCLSKLMNFATKAHSAGEKYLDRYATQTLDEKNEFYHHYAVIAVEMLDDLAVVLKGMLDGSPDENMHLLYDISSLGTAKMTLPPCEVNDNESGPRYDYSDTRVFPRVLPCFNVGCKRVFHLDMPELHLEGDFPDFSYCDRCGITTYCSPECATSHWDSSHKDICAFLRAPPTFARFVPAIHEDGVPILQTIDECWMTPFVDDDGTLLTLF
;
A
#
# COMPACT_ATOMS: atom_id res chain seq x y z
N MET A 1 -17.03 -2.42 5.98
CA MET A 1 -17.21 -2.09 4.54
C MET A 1 -15.89 -1.56 3.96
N GLY A 2 -15.10 -2.43 3.33
CA GLY A 2 -13.77 -2.12 2.77
C GLY A 2 -13.70 -2.19 1.24
N LEU A 3 -14.72 -1.67 0.55
CA LEU A 3 -14.86 -1.65 -0.91
C LEU A 3 -15.28 -0.26 -1.44
N VAL A 4 -15.13 0.79 -0.63
CA VAL A 4 -15.83 2.07 -0.85
C VAL A 4 -15.05 3.08 -1.71
N SER A 5 -13.72 2.99 -1.84
CA SER A 5 -12.95 3.95 -2.65
C SER A 5 -13.25 3.85 -4.15
N PHE A 6 -13.57 2.67 -4.69
CA PHE A 6 -14.00 2.56 -6.10
C PHE A 6 -15.48 2.92 -6.34
N ARG A 7 -16.37 2.78 -5.34
CA ARG A 7 -17.81 3.04 -5.52
C ARG A 7 -18.18 4.52 -5.50
N HIS A 8 -17.49 5.36 -4.72
CA HIS A 8 -17.88 6.77 -4.59
C HIS A 8 -17.47 7.65 -5.78
N VAL A 9 -16.52 7.20 -6.60
CA VAL A 9 -16.05 7.97 -7.76
C VAL A 9 -17.00 7.89 -8.96
N TYR A 10 -17.89 6.89 -9.06
CA TYR A 10 -18.78 6.74 -10.22
C TYR A 10 -20.28 6.87 -9.94
N ALA A 11 -20.72 6.76 -8.68
CA ALA A 11 -22.16 6.79 -8.34
C ALA A 11 -22.84 8.18 -8.49
N ARG A 12 -22.09 9.25 -8.78
CA ARG A 12 -22.65 10.61 -8.93
C ARG A 12 -23.07 10.99 -10.36
N THR A 13 -23.04 10.06 -11.32
CA THR A 13 -23.44 10.32 -12.72
C THR A 13 -24.75 9.66 -13.15
N LYS A 14 -25.59 9.23 -12.20
CA LYS A 14 -26.86 8.57 -12.52
C LYS A 14 -28.05 9.12 -11.73
N TYR A 15 -28.23 10.44 -11.69
CA TYR A 15 -29.51 11.05 -11.33
C TYR A 15 -29.59 12.44 -11.96
N GLU A 16 -30.19 12.49 -13.15
CA GLU A 16 -31.08 13.55 -13.64
C GLU A 16 -31.39 13.21 -15.10
N GLU A 17 -32.55 12.60 -15.33
CA GLU A 17 -33.56 13.07 -16.29
C GLU A 17 -34.76 12.12 -16.28
N ASP A 18 -35.94 12.73 -16.25
CA ASP A 18 -37.25 12.15 -15.98
C ASP A 18 -37.72 11.11 -17.01
N ASN A 19 -38.44 10.10 -16.49
CA ASN A 19 -39.28 9.13 -17.21
C ASN A 19 -40.54 9.83 -17.81
N PRO A 20 -41.38 9.24 -18.70
CA PRO A 20 -41.69 7.80 -18.78
C PRO A 20 -42.04 7.16 -20.17
N ALA A 21 -42.28 5.84 -20.11
CA ALA A 21 -43.04 4.96 -21.02
C ALA A 21 -42.18 4.32 -22.14
N GLU A 22 -42.11 2.99 -22.36
CA GLU A 22 -43.17 2.00 -22.51
C GLU A 22 -42.63 0.56 -22.40
N ASN A 23 -43.53 -0.37 -22.09
CA ASN A 23 -43.30 -1.79 -21.96
C ASN A 23 -42.74 -2.44 -23.23
N THR A 24 -41.76 -3.34 -23.08
CA THR A 24 -41.76 -4.63 -23.79
C THR A 24 -40.84 -5.62 -23.09
N ALA A 25 -41.42 -6.75 -22.72
CA ALA A 25 -40.72 -7.89 -22.17
C ALA A 25 -39.88 -8.58 -23.24
N THR A 26 -38.61 -8.84 -22.96
CA THR A 26 -37.80 -9.79 -23.73
C THR A 26 -36.85 -10.56 -22.81
N SER A 27 -37.18 -11.85 -22.66
CA SER A 27 -36.29 -13.01 -22.48
C SER A 27 -35.00 -12.80 -21.70
N VAL A 28 -35.00 -13.25 -20.44
CA VAL A 28 -33.79 -13.51 -19.65
C VAL A 28 -33.03 -14.66 -20.29
N VAL A 29 -32.03 -14.35 -21.10
CA VAL A 29 -30.94 -15.27 -21.43
C VAL A 29 -29.97 -15.22 -20.24
N PRO A 30 -29.51 -16.37 -19.69
CA PRO A 30 -28.50 -16.35 -18.64
C PRO A 30 -27.23 -15.68 -19.20
N PRO A 31 -26.49 -14.88 -18.42
CA PRO A 31 -25.21 -14.37 -18.90
C PRO A 31 -24.30 -15.56 -19.18
N GLU A 32 -23.91 -15.73 -20.45
CA GLU A 32 -22.83 -16.63 -20.85
C GLU A 32 -21.58 -16.30 -20.02
N GLU A 33 -20.91 -17.32 -19.47
CA GLU A 33 -19.63 -17.11 -18.81
C GLU A 33 -18.66 -16.44 -19.80
N PRO A 34 -18.10 -15.26 -19.49
CA PRO A 34 -17.16 -14.61 -20.40
C PRO A 34 -15.91 -15.49 -20.52
N ASP A 35 -15.65 -15.93 -21.74
CA ASP A 35 -14.49 -16.71 -22.12
C ASP A 35 -13.19 -15.97 -21.70
N LYS A 36 -12.32 -16.65 -20.94
CA LYS A 36 -11.28 -16.01 -20.10
C LYS A 36 -10.16 -15.34 -20.91
N ASP A 37 -10.02 -15.67 -22.19
CA ASP A 37 -9.00 -15.13 -23.08
C ASP A 37 -9.43 -13.85 -23.80
N VAL A 38 -10.72 -13.52 -23.79
CA VAL A 38 -11.29 -12.38 -24.51
C VAL A 38 -10.80 -11.04 -23.93
N ASP A 39 -10.66 -10.94 -22.61
CA ASP A 39 -10.23 -9.71 -21.93
C ASP A 39 -8.79 -9.30 -22.30
N ILE A 40 -7.88 -10.27 -22.38
CA ILE A 40 -6.47 -10.01 -22.73
C ILE A 40 -6.37 -9.59 -24.20
N GLU A 41 -7.13 -10.23 -25.09
CA GLU A 41 -7.16 -9.82 -26.49
C GLU A 41 -7.73 -8.41 -26.68
N TYR A 42 -8.76 -8.02 -25.93
CA TYR A 42 -9.25 -6.64 -25.93
C TYR A 42 -8.21 -5.63 -25.45
N LEU A 43 -7.44 -5.98 -24.42
CA LEU A 43 -6.33 -5.16 -23.98
C LEU A 43 -5.24 -5.06 -25.05
N LYS A 44 -4.91 -6.15 -25.74
CA LYS A 44 -3.98 -6.11 -26.87
C LYS A 44 -4.51 -5.25 -28.02
N GLU A 45 -5.80 -5.34 -28.35
CA GLU A 45 -6.45 -4.48 -29.35
C GLU A 45 -6.29 -2.99 -29.01
N LEU A 46 -6.42 -2.62 -27.74
CA LEU A 46 -6.23 -1.24 -27.28
C LEU A 46 -4.76 -0.80 -27.39
N PHE A 47 -3.82 -1.57 -26.83
CA PHE A 47 -2.42 -1.15 -26.72
C PHE A 47 -1.63 -1.27 -28.03
N PHE A 48 -1.88 -2.31 -28.83
CA PHE A 48 -1.15 -2.55 -30.09
C PHE A 48 -1.87 -2.02 -31.33
N HIS A 49 -3.21 -1.97 -31.32
CA HIS A 49 -3.99 -1.61 -32.49
C HIS A 49 -4.82 -0.34 -32.32
N SER A 50 -4.79 0.30 -31.15
CA SER A 50 -5.55 1.52 -30.85
C SER A 50 -7.05 1.38 -31.15
N LYS A 51 -7.59 0.15 -31.06
CA LYS A 51 -9.01 -0.13 -31.29
C LYS A 51 -9.78 0.01 -29.98
N LEU A 52 -10.85 0.81 -30.02
CA LEU A 52 -11.70 1.04 -28.86
C LEU A 52 -12.89 0.07 -28.85
N ARG A 53 -13.17 -0.49 -27.67
CA ARG A 53 -14.38 -1.25 -27.37
C ARG A 53 -15.20 -0.45 -26.34
N PRO A 54 -16.27 0.27 -26.76
CA PRO A 54 -17.00 1.19 -25.88
C PRO A 54 -17.69 0.56 -24.67
N ALA A 55 -17.86 -0.77 -24.67
CA ALA A 55 -18.62 -1.51 -23.67
C ALA A 55 -17.79 -2.14 -22.54
N LEU A 56 -16.45 -1.98 -22.52
CA LEU A 56 -15.63 -2.63 -21.51
C LEU A 56 -15.53 -1.78 -20.23
N ASP A 57 -16.02 -2.32 -19.11
CA ASP A 57 -15.82 -1.74 -17.78
C ASP A 57 -14.40 -2.07 -17.28
N TRP A 58 -13.47 -1.16 -17.54
CA TRP A 58 -12.07 -1.30 -17.12
C TRP A 58 -11.92 -1.44 -15.60
N ALA A 59 -12.70 -0.70 -14.82
CA ALA A 59 -12.64 -0.79 -13.35
C ALA A 59 -13.23 -2.12 -12.86
N GLY A 60 -14.35 -2.55 -13.46
CA GLY A 60 -14.94 -3.86 -13.25
C GLY A 60 -14.01 -5.02 -13.58
N LEU A 61 -13.14 -4.87 -14.60
CA LEU A 61 -12.14 -5.88 -14.94
C LEU A 61 -11.19 -6.17 -13.77
N CYS A 62 -10.67 -5.14 -13.10
CA CYS A 62 -9.81 -5.32 -11.94
C CYS A 62 -10.50 -6.05 -10.78
N LEU A 63 -11.77 -5.72 -10.52
CA LEU A 63 -12.56 -6.37 -9.48
C LEU A 63 -12.85 -7.84 -9.83
N ASN A 64 -13.26 -8.10 -11.07
CA ASN A 64 -13.59 -9.45 -11.55
C ASN A 64 -12.35 -10.36 -11.58
N LYS A 65 -11.18 -9.82 -11.94
CA LYS A 65 -9.92 -10.57 -12.04
C LYS A 65 -9.05 -10.43 -10.80
N GLN A 66 -9.52 -9.86 -9.69
CA GLN A 66 -8.67 -9.53 -8.53
C GLN A 66 -7.95 -10.75 -7.91
N HIS A 67 -8.47 -11.97 -8.09
CA HIS A 67 -7.86 -13.23 -7.62
C HIS A 67 -7.29 -14.08 -8.77
N ASP A 68 -7.37 -13.59 -10.01
CA ASP A 68 -6.87 -14.32 -11.18
C ASP A 68 -5.39 -14.02 -11.40
N PHE A 69 -4.53 -14.69 -10.62
CA PHE A 69 -3.08 -14.52 -10.70
C PHE A 69 -2.51 -14.85 -12.09
N LYS A 70 -3.22 -15.65 -12.90
CA LYS A 70 -2.81 -15.96 -14.28
C LYS A 70 -3.09 -14.82 -15.22
N PHE A 71 -4.27 -14.22 -15.12
CA PHE A 71 -4.59 -12.99 -15.82
C PHE A 71 -3.53 -11.92 -15.54
N TRP A 72 -3.18 -11.68 -14.27
CA TRP A 72 -2.19 -10.66 -13.91
C TRP A 72 -0.76 -11.01 -14.32
N ALA A 73 -0.38 -12.29 -14.32
CA ALA A 73 0.88 -12.75 -14.90
C ALA A 73 0.94 -12.45 -16.41
N ASN A 74 -0.16 -12.69 -17.13
CA ASN A 74 -0.27 -12.41 -18.56
C ASN A 74 -0.26 -10.91 -18.85
N VAL A 75 -0.99 -10.09 -18.09
CA VAL A 75 -0.92 -8.62 -18.17
C VAL A 75 0.52 -8.14 -17.96
N SER A 76 1.21 -8.67 -16.94
CA SER A 76 2.58 -8.26 -16.63
C SER A 76 3.58 -8.65 -17.72
N HIS A 77 3.42 -9.85 -18.28
CA HIS A 77 4.27 -10.35 -19.37
C HIS A 77 4.01 -9.62 -20.69
N SER A 78 2.75 -9.56 -21.13
CA SER A 78 2.36 -9.07 -22.46
C SER A 78 2.26 -7.55 -22.54
N LEU A 79 1.84 -6.89 -21.45
CA LEU A 79 1.44 -5.47 -21.47
C LEU A 79 2.22 -4.61 -20.47
N GLY A 80 2.95 -5.20 -19.52
CA GLY A 80 3.55 -4.48 -18.40
C GLY A 80 4.42 -3.28 -18.82
N LEU A 81 5.25 -3.43 -19.85
CA LEU A 81 6.08 -2.31 -20.36
C LEU A 81 5.24 -1.19 -21.00
N PHE A 82 4.12 -1.52 -21.65
CA PHE A 82 3.22 -0.52 -22.24
C PHE A 82 2.43 0.23 -21.18
N VAL A 83 1.92 -0.50 -20.18
CA VAL A 83 1.25 0.07 -19.00
C VAL A 83 2.17 1.09 -18.33
N LEU A 84 3.42 0.72 -18.06
CA LEU A 84 4.39 1.60 -17.41
C LEU A 84 4.79 2.78 -18.30
N LYS A 85 5.03 2.55 -19.59
CA LYS A 85 5.30 3.61 -20.57
C LYS A 85 4.18 4.66 -20.59
N SER A 86 2.92 4.22 -20.63
CA SER A 86 1.76 5.12 -20.69
C SER A 86 1.61 5.96 -19.43
N ILE A 87 2.04 5.47 -18.27
CA ILE A 87 1.94 6.19 -17.00
C ILE A 87 3.14 7.11 -16.78
N PHE A 88 4.36 6.62 -17.05
CA PHE A 88 5.57 7.39 -16.76
C PHE A 88 5.84 8.51 -17.75
N ASN A 89 5.31 8.42 -18.97
CA ASN A 89 5.36 9.50 -19.96
C ASN A 89 4.05 10.30 -20.02
N ALA A 90 3.14 10.12 -19.06
CA ALA A 90 1.97 10.98 -18.97
C ALA A 90 2.40 12.32 -18.36
N ASP A 91 2.35 13.39 -19.16
CA ASP A 91 2.56 14.77 -18.70
C ASP A 91 1.41 15.28 -17.80
N ILE A 92 0.36 14.48 -17.59
CA ILE A 92 -0.86 14.87 -16.88
C ILE A 92 -1.09 13.93 -15.68
N PRO A 93 -1.18 14.46 -14.43
CA PRO A 93 -1.67 13.72 -13.27
C PRO A 93 -3.03 13.09 -13.54
N PHE A 94 -3.26 11.86 -13.07
CA PHE A 94 -4.52 11.13 -13.27
C PHE A 94 -5.79 11.95 -12.90
N GLU A 95 -5.70 12.80 -11.89
CA GLU A 95 -6.81 13.65 -11.41
C GLU A 95 -7.15 14.84 -12.32
N ASP A 96 -6.18 15.38 -13.07
CA ASP A 96 -6.42 16.49 -14.02
C ASP A 96 -7.09 16.01 -15.31
N SER A 97 -7.11 14.70 -15.56
CA SER A 97 -7.94 14.13 -16.64
C SER A 97 -9.45 14.30 -16.39
N ARG A 98 -9.87 14.70 -15.17
CA ARG A 98 -11.26 15.06 -14.88
C ARG A 98 -11.63 16.47 -15.41
N VAL A 99 -10.66 17.38 -15.54
CA VAL A 99 -10.88 18.79 -15.92
C VAL A 99 -11.11 18.98 -17.42
N LEU A 100 -10.72 18.00 -18.25
CA LEU A 100 -11.00 18.01 -19.70
C LEU A 100 -12.48 17.87 -20.07
N ARG A 101 -13.39 17.68 -19.10
CA ARG A 101 -14.84 17.70 -19.35
C ARG A 101 -15.45 19.11 -19.48
N GLY A 102 -14.69 20.20 -19.29
CA GLY A 102 -15.31 21.49 -18.96
C GLY A 102 -14.91 22.76 -19.71
N VAL A 103 -13.93 22.76 -20.63
CA VAL A 103 -13.50 24.02 -21.26
C VAL A 103 -13.75 24.00 -22.77
N PRO A 104 -14.86 24.59 -23.26
CA PRO A 104 -14.87 25.14 -24.61
C PRO A 104 -13.91 26.34 -24.62
N SER A 105 -12.86 26.29 -25.44
CA SER A 105 -12.05 27.48 -25.73
C SER A 105 -12.96 28.54 -26.39
N PRO A 106 -13.05 29.78 -25.86
CA PRO A 106 -13.96 30.78 -26.41
C PRO A 106 -13.57 31.31 -27.79
N ASP A 107 -12.31 31.14 -28.23
CA ASP A 107 -11.79 32.01 -29.31
C ASP A 107 -11.04 31.32 -30.46
N THR A 108 -11.03 29.99 -30.56
CA THR A 108 -10.54 29.34 -31.79
C THR A 108 -11.28 28.04 -32.05
N GLY A 109 -11.98 27.96 -33.18
CA GLY A 109 -12.70 26.76 -33.66
C GLY A 109 -11.80 25.58 -34.06
N SER A 110 -10.67 25.39 -33.38
CA SER A 110 -9.81 24.21 -33.48
C SER A 110 -9.74 23.56 -32.10
N VAL A 111 -10.52 22.49 -31.91
CA VAL A 111 -10.35 21.57 -30.78
C VAL A 111 -8.92 21.02 -30.87
N GLN A 112 -8.03 21.41 -29.95
CA GLN A 112 -6.79 20.67 -29.74
C GLN A 112 -7.18 19.27 -29.28
N SER A 113 -7.22 18.35 -30.23
CA SER A 113 -7.50 16.93 -30.03
C SER A 113 -6.34 16.31 -29.26
N VAL A 114 -6.35 16.39 -27.93
CA VAL A 114 -5.68 15.36 -27.14
C VAL A 114 -6.35 14.04 -27.56
N ASN A 115 -5.57 13.14 -28.16
CA ASN A 115 -6.06 11.94 -28.81
C ASN A 115 -6.83 11.08 -27.79
N TYR A 116 -8.16 11.02 -27.90
CA TYR A 116 -9.06 10.30 -26.99
C TYR A 116 -8.59 8.86 -26.70
N ILE A 117 -7.96 8.21 -27.67
CA ILE A 117 -7.37 6.87 -27.52
C ILE A 117 -6.22 6.86 -26.51
N GLU A 118 -5.34 7.87 -26.53
CA GLU A 118 -4.23 7.97 -25.56
C GLU A 118 -4.75 8.25 -24.15
N GLU A 119 -5.79 9.08 -24.00
CA GLU A 119 -6.47 9.28 -22.71
C GLU A 119 -7.03 7.97 -22.15
N ILE A 120 -7.66 7.14 -23.00
CA ILE A 120 -8.14 5.80 -22.61
C ILE A 120 -6.97 4.88 -22.25
N LYS A 121 -5.88 4.87 -23.02
CA LYS A 121 -4.69 4.06 -22.70
C LYS A 121 -4.12 4.43 -21.35
N VAL A 122 -4.00 5.73 -21.04
CA VAL A 122 -3.51 6.20 -19.73
C VAL A 122 -4.44 5.73 -18.62
N ARG A 123 -5.75 5.95 -18.75
CA ARG A 123 -6.74 5.51 -17.75
C ARG A 123 -6.72 4.00 -17.52
N THR A 124 -6.71 3.23 -18.61
CA THR A 124 -6.64 1.77 -18.57
C THR A 124 -5.32 1.31 -17.93
N SER A 125 -4.22 1.97 -18.26
CA SER A 125 -2.91 1.68 -17.66
C SER A 125 -2.93 1.90 -16.15
N PHE A 126 -3.51 2.99 -15.65
CA PHE A 126 -3.63 3.22 -14.20
C PHE A 126 -4.41 2.11 -13.49
N VAL A 127 -5.52 1.68 -14.11
CA VAL A 127 -6.34 0.56 -13.61
C VAL A 127 -5.52 -0.73 -13.56
N LEU A 128 -4.78 -1.05 -14.63
CA LEU A 128 -3.92 -2.23 -14.69
C LEU A 128 -2.73 -2.16 -13.72
N LEU A 129 -2.08 -1.00 -13.58
CA LEU A 129 -0.99 -0.80 -12.63
C LEU A 129 -1.48 -1.03 -11.19
N SER A 130 -2.67 -0.52 -10.86
CA SER A 130 -3.30 -0.75 -9.56
C SER A 130 -3.52 -2.23 -9.30
N GLY A 131 -4.01 -2.99 -10.29
CA GLY A 131 -4.17 -4.43 -10.18
C GLY A 131 -2.84 -5.19 -10.09
N MET A 132 -1.81 -4.78 -10.86
CA MET A 132 -0.46 -5.35 -10.77
C MET A 132 0.16 -5.18 -9.38
N LEU A 133 -0.06 -4.02 -8.73
CA LEU A 133 0.36 -3.77 -7.35
C LEU A 133 -0.45 -4.61 -6.34
N ALA A 134 -1.78 -4.64 -6.49
CA ALA A 134 -2.68 -5.32 -5.55
C ALA A 134 -2.48 -6.84 -5.52
N ASN A 135 -2.19 -7.48 -6.66
CA ASN A 135 -2.03 -8.93 -6.76
C ASN A 135 -0.69 -9.45 -6.23
N ARG A 136 0.28 -8.57 -5.97
CA ARG A 136 1.58 -8.89 -5.37
C ARG A 136 2.35 -10.04 -6.03
N ILE A 137 2.15 -10.26 -7.33
CA ILE A 137 2.94 -11.22 -8.10
C ILE A 137 4.39 -10.71 -8.14
N PRO A 138 5.38 -11.45 -7.61
CA PRO A 138 6.76 -10.96 -7.52
C PRO A 138 7.34 -10.49 -8.85
N GLY A 139 7.05 -11.20 -9.96
CA GLY A 139 7.46 -10.78 -11.30
C GLY A 139 6.92 -9.41 -11.71
N SER A 140 5.67 -9.10 -11.39
CA SER A 140 5.05 -7.80 -11.68
C SER A 140 5.71 -6.68 -10.89
N LEU A 141 5.93 -6.90 -9.59
CA LEU A 141 6.54 -5.91 -8.70
C LEU A 141 8.01 -5.64 -9.09
N ARG A 142 8.77 -6.69 -9.43
CA ARG A 142 10.13 -6.55 -9.99
C ARG A 142 10.15 -5.71 -11.26
N LEU A 143 9.21 -5.94 -12.17
CA LEU A 143 9.12 -5.16 -13.41
C LEU A 143 8.88 -3.67 -13.10
N ILE A 144 7.93 -3.36 -12.21
CA ILE A 144 7.63 -1.99 -11.79
C ILE A 144 8.88 -1.32 -11.18
N VAL A 145 9.58 -2.01 -10.28
CA VAL A 145 10.81 -1.47 -9.66
C VAL A 145 11.91 -1.22 -10.69
N ARG A 146 12.18 -2.16 -11.62
CA ARG A 146 13.21 -2.00 -12.66
C ARG A 146 12.92 -0.85 -13.62
N CYS A 147 11.66 -0.50 -13.79
CA CYS A 147 11.23 0.65 -14.55
C CYS A 147 11.23 1.96 -13.74
N ASN A 148 11.88 1.99 -12.57
CA ASN A 148 11.91 3.14 -11.65
C ASN A 148 10.53 3.52 -11.07
N GLY A 149 9.62 2.56 -10.93
CA GLY A 149 8.28 2.82 -10.40
C GLY A 149 8.28 3.30 -8.94
N TYR A 150 9.25 2.89 -8.12
CA TYR A 150 9.36 3.40 -6.76
C TYR A 150 9.60 4.91 -6.74
N GLN A 151 10.54 5.40 -7.57
CA GLN A 151 10.85 6.82 -7.73
C GLN A 151 9.65 7.60 -8.26
N TYR A 152 8.86 7.00 -9.16
CA TYR A 152 7.62 7.60 -9.65
C TYR A 152 6.63 7.87 -8.51
N PHE A 153 6.32 6.85 -7.69
CA PHE A 153 5.39 7.00 -6.57
C PHE A 153 5.92 7.97 -5.52
N GLU A 154 7.21 7.96 -5.27
CA GLU A 154 7.88 8.88 -4.37
C GLU A 154 7.74 10.34 -4.82
N HIS A 155 8.01 10.60 -6.11
CA HIS A 155 7.83 11.91 -6.73
C HIS A 155 6.36 12.36 -6.63
N ARG A 156 5.40 11.46 -6.90
CA ARG A 156 3.97 11.75 -6.79
C ARG A 156 3.55 12.13 -5.36
N VAL A 157 4.04 11.43 -4.33
CA VAL A 157 3.82 11.84 -2.93
C VAL A 157 4.31 13.26 -2.72
N SER A 158 5.54 13.58 -3.12
CA SER A 158 6.08 14.94 -3.00
C SER A 158 5.24 15.99 -3.72
N THR A 159 4.76 15.72 -4.93
CA THR A 159 3.91 16.64 -5.70
C THR A 159 2.58 16.90 -4.98
N ILE A 160 1.85 15.84 -4.60
CA ILE A 160 0.54 15.94 -3.96
C ILE A 160 0.66 16.70 -2.62
N MET A 161 1.75 16.47 -1.88
CA MET A 161 1.98 17.14 -0.60
C MET A 161 2.19 18.67 -0.71
N ARG A 162 2.53 19.21 -1.88
CA ARG A 162 2.64 20.68 -2.07
C ARG A 162 1.30 21.39 -2.03
N GLU A 163 0.21 20.68 -2.29
CA GLU A 163 -1.15 21.22 -2.28
C GLU A 163 -1.74 21.29 -0.86
N PHE A 164 -0.97 20.96 0.17
CA PHE A 164 -1.41 21.02 1.56
C PHE A 164 -1.97 22.41 1.93
N PRO A 165 -3.15 22.49 2.58
CA PRO A 165 -3.94 21.40 3.16
C PRO A 165 -4.97 20.73 2.23
N ASN A 166 -5.09 21.18 0.98
CA ASN A 166 -6.15 20.81 0.03
C ASN A 166 -5.63 19.83 -1.04
N PHE A 167 -5.23 18.63 -0.61
CA PHE A 167 -4.72 17.59 -1.50
C PHE A 167 -5.69 16.38 -1.59
N ASP A 168 -5.59 15.59 -2.66
CA ASP A 168 -6.36 14.34 -2.79
C ASP A 168 -5.80 13.25 -1.85
N VAL A 169 -6.59 12.94 -0.82
CA VAL A 169 -6.25 11.94 0.19
C VAL A 169 -6.19 10.53 -0.38
N GLU A 170 -7.10 10.17 -1.29
CA GLU A 170 -7.15 8.82 -1.86
C GLU A 170 -5.93 8.58 -2.75
N ALA A 171 -5.56 9.59 -3.54
CA ALA A 171 -4.35 9.59 -4.35
C ALA A 171 -3.10 9.41 -3.49
N LEU A 172 -2.96 10.20 -2.43
CA LEU A 172 -1.82 10.09 -1.53
C LEU A 172 -1.74 8.71 -0.88
N CYS A 173 -2.87 8.16 -0.43
CA CYS A 173 -2.96 6.81 0.11
C CYS A 173 -2.55 5.74 -0.91
N PHE A 174 -2.97 5.87 -2.17
CA PHE A 174 -2.57 4.96 -3.24
C PHE A 174 -1.05 4.95 -3.44
N ASN A 175 -0.44 6.13 -3.55
CA ASN A 175 1.01 6.25 -3.74
C ASN A 175 1.80 5.70 -2.54
N MET A 176 1.36 5.96 -1.31
CA MET A 176 1.96 5.36 -0.10
C MET A 176 1.87 3.84 -0.09
N ASN A 177 0.71 3.27 -0.47
CA ASN A 177 0.54 1.82 -0.57
C ASN A 177 1.41 1.19 -1.66
N ALA A 178 1.62 1.90 -2.77
CA ALA A 178 2.53 1.48 -3.82
C ALA A 178 3.98 1.43 -3.32
N LEU A 179 4.45 2.48 -2.62
CA LEU A 179 5.78 2.49 -1.98
C LEU A 179 5.94 1.30 -1.02
N ARG A 180 4.94 1.08 -0.15
CA ARG A 180 4.89 -0.05 0.79
C ARG A 180 5.04 -1.40 0.08
N THR A 181 4.36 -1.58 -1.04
CA THR A 181 4.33 -2.83 -1.81
C THR A 181 5.64 -3.08 -2.56
N LEU A 182 6.29 -2.02 -3.04
CA LEU A 182 7.50 -2.11 -3.84
C LEU A 182 8.80 -2.15 -3.01
N LEU A 183 8.76 -1.67 -1.75
CA LEU A 183 9.94 -1.59 -0.88
C LEU A 183 10.76 -2.90 -0.80
N PRO A 184 10.16 -4.10 -0.62
CA PRO A 184 10.92 -5.35 -0.51
C PRO A 184 11.74 -5.67 -1.77
N PHE A 185 11.33 -5.18 -2.93
CA PHE A 185 11.96 -5.46 -4.22
C PHE A 185 13.09 -4.48 -4.55
N LEU A 186 13.25 -3.40 -3.78
CA LEU A 186 14.37 -2.47 -3.96
C LEU A 186 15.73 -3.13 -3.69
N GLN A 187 15.79 -4.14 -2.81
CA GLN A 187 17.03 -4.87 -2.50
C GLN A 187 17.63 -5.56 -3.71
N GLU A 188 16.80 -5.91 -4.70
CA GLU A 188 17.26 -6.54 -5.93
C GLU A 188 17.95 -5.55 -6.88
N CYS A 189 17.89 -4.25 -6.61
CA CYS A 189 18.49 -3.20 -7.43
C CYS A 189 19.83 -2.73 -6.84
N GLN A 190 20.92 -2.95 -7.61
CA GLN A 190 22.30 -2.74 -7.15
C GLN A 190 22.70 -1.34 -6.63
N PRO A 191 22.03 -0.20 -6.91
CA PRO A 191 22.43 1.08 -6.32
C PRO A 191 21.66 1.49 -5.05
N VAL A 192 20.70 0.70 -4.53
CA VAL A 192 19.81 1.19 -3.46
C VAL A 192 20.40 0.96 -2.05
N LYS A 193 20.78 2.03 -1.36
CA LYS A 193 21.14 1.99 0.07
C LYS A 193 19.89 2.14 0.94
N LEU A 194 19.28 1.00 1.28
CA LEU A 194 18.05 0.98 2.09
C LEU A 194 18.17 1.75 3.42
N SER A 195 19.31 1.67 4.10
CA SER A 195 19.52 2.33 5.40
C SER A 195 19.25 3.84 5.38
N ASN A 196 19.51 4.50 4.24
CA ASN A 196 19.30 5.93 4.08
C ASN A 196 17.81 6.27 3.86
N ILE A 197 17.04 5.36 3.28
CA ILE A 197 15.60 5.54 3.02
C ILE A 197 14.85 5.77 4.33
N CYS A 198 15.07 4.90 5.32
CA CYS A 198 14.38 5.02 6.61
C CYS A 198 14.80 6.29 7.36
N HIS A 199 16.08 6.62 7.37
CA HIS A 199 16.56 7.87 7.98
C HIS A 199 15.89 9.09 7.34
N ARG A 200 15.95 9.22 6.00
CA ARG A 200 15.34 10.32 5.24
C ARG A 200 13.83 10.40 5.46
N PHE A 201 13.15 9.26 5.51
CA PHE A 201 11.72 9.20 5.78
C PHE A 201 11.36 9.85 7.12
N ILE A 202 11.97 9.40 8.21
CA ILE A 202 11.65 9.87 9.56
C ILE A 202 12.06 11.35 9.73
N THR A 203 13.12 11.81 9.05
CA THR A 203 13.54 13.23 9.06
C THR A 203 12.84 14.11 8.03
N SER A 204 11.88 13.58 7.26
CA SER A 204 11.24 14.34 6.18
C SER A 204 10.18 15.32 6.68
N ALA A 205 9.92 16.36 5.89
CA ALA A 205 8.76 17.24 6.09
C ALA A 205 7.43 16.46 6.06
N PHE A 206 7.37 15.38 5.28
CA PHE A 206 6.22 14.49 5.20
C PHE A 206 5.93 13.81 6.55
N TRP A 207 6.95 13.23 7.20
CA TRP A 207 6.83 12.66 8.53
C TRP A 207 6.28 13.66 9.55
N ARG A 208 6.88 14.86 9.59
CA ARG A 208 6.46 15.93 10.49
C ARG A 208 5.00 16.31 10.28
N LEU A 209 4.60 16.52 9.03
CA LEU A 209 3.23 16.91 8.67
C LEU A 209 2.22 15.81 9.05
N MET A 210 2.55 14.55 8.81
CA MET A 210 1.66 13.44 9.20
C MET A 210 1.42 13.37 10.71
N TRP A 211 2.45 13.55 11.54
CA TRP A 211 2.27 13.52 12.99
C TRP A 211 1.62 14.79 13.56
N LEU A 212 2.14 15.97 13.18
CA LEU A 212 1.73 17.24 13.80
C LEU A 212 0.48 17.85 13.17
N GLU A 213 0.36 17.82 11.84
CA GLU A 213 -0.76 18.45 11.14
C GLU A 213 -1.93 17.49 10.92
N VAL A 214 -1.67 16.20 10.67
CA VAL A 214 -2.74 15.21 10.49
C VAL A 214 -3.10 14.55 11.81
N GLY A 215 -2.13 13.86 12.44
CA GLY A 215 -2.35 13.03 13.63
C GLY A 215 -2.91 13.80 14.82
N VAL A 216 -2.26 14.87 15.26
CA VAL A 216 -2.72 15.66 16.43
C VAL A 216 -4.10 16.28 16.19
N HIS A 217 -4.37 16.79 14.98
CA HIS A 217 -5.65 17.42 14.64
C HIS A 217 -6.83 16.44 14.57
N LEU A 218 -6.59 15.12 14.45
CA LEU A 218 -7.65 14.11 14.52
C LEU A 218 -8.39 14.09 15.85
N LYS A 219 -7.76 14.58 16.94
CA LYS A 219 -8.37 14.64 18.28
C LYS A 219 -9.48 15.67 18.39
N ASP A 220 -9.32 16.77 17.66
CA ASP A 220 -10.24 17.92 17.75
C ASP A 220 -11.26 17.89 16.62
N ASN A 221 -10.88 17.37 15.45
CA ASN A 221 -11.73 17.28 14.26
C ASN A 221 -11.63 15.89 13.62
N PRO A 222 -12.37 14.88 14.15
CA PRO A 222 -12.40 13.55 13.57
C PRO A 222 -12.91 13.61 12.13
N ASN A 223 -12.10 13.10 11.21
CA ASN A 223 -12.38 13.12 9.78
C ASN A 223 -11.97 11.77 9.20
N THR A 224 -12.89 11.10 8.49
CA THR A 224 -12.68 9.76 7.93
C THR A 224 -11.52 9.72 6.93
N GLN A 225 -11.40 10.72 6.04
CA GLN A 225 -10.31 10.80 5.08
C GLN A 225 -8.96 11.01 5.78
N ARG A 226 -8.89 11.95 6.73
CA ARG A 226 -7.65 12.16 7.52
C ARG A 226 -7.27 10.94 8.35
N SER A 227 -8.26 10.22 8.88
CA SER A 227 -8.04 8.98 9.63
C SER A 227 -7.46 7.89 8.72
N GLN A 228 -8.03 7.72 7.52
CA GLN A 228 -7.52 6.80 6.50
C GLN A 228 -6.09 7.17 6.07
N LEU A 229 -5.83 8.45 5.84
CA LEU A 229 -4.52 8.96 5.48
C LEU A 229 -3.48 8.61 6.54
N PHE A 230 -3.78 8.94 7.80
CA PHE A 230 -2.87 8.71 8.90
C PHE A 230 -2.63 7.23 9.15
N CYS A 231 -3.67 6.38 9.07
CA CYS A 231 -3.51 4.93 9.16
C CYS A 231 -2.61 4.38 8.05
N THR A 232 -2.78 4.84 6.80
CA THR A 232 -1.96 4.41 5.66
C THR A 232 -0.50 4.87 5.83
N PHE A 233 -0.29 6.06 6.37
CA PHE A 233 1.04 6.56 6.73
C PHE A 233 1.71 5.67 7.78
N LEU A 234 1.00 5.28 8.85
CA LEU A 234 1.55 4.39 9.89
C LEU A 234 1.94 3.03 9.31
N GLU A 235 1.13 2.45 8.40
CA GLU A 235 1.48 1.20 7.72
C GLU A 235 2.75 1.33 6.86
N LEU A 236 2.89 2.44 6.12
CA LEU A 236 4.09 2.74 5.35
C LEU A 236 5.30 2.92 6.29
N ALA A 237 5.12 3.65 7.39
CA ALA A 237 6.16 3.89 8.37
C ALA A 237 6.70 2.60 8.99
N SER A 238 5.82 1.71 9.46
CA SER A 238 6.20 0.39 9.95
C SER A 238 6.96 -0.40 8.89
N THR A 239 6.47 -0.42 7.65
CA THR A 239 7.11 -1.17 6.56
C THR A 239 8.52 -0.64 6.24
N ILE A 240 8.70 0.68 6.19
CA ILE A 240 10.01 1.32 5.98
C ILE A 240 10.93 1.02 7.16
N CYS A 241 10.45 1.11 8.39
CA CYS A 241 11.28 0.86 9.57
C CYS A 241 11.72 -0.61 9.67
N PHE A 242 10.83 -1.57 9.40
CA PHE A 242 11.22 -2.98 9.36
C PHE A 242 12.13 -3.30 8.18
N GLY A 243 11.79 -2.81 6.98
CA GLY A 243 12.45 -3.21 5.75
C GLY A 243 13.74 -2.46 5.42
N ALA A 244 13.94 -1.26 5.96
CA ALA A 244 14.98 -0.35 5.50
C ALA A 244 15.74 0.40 6.61
N ARG A 245 15.48 0.16 7.91
CA ARG A 245 16.27 0.82 8.96
C ARG A 245 17.71 0.30 9.02
N SER A 246 18.63 1.18 9.39
CA SER A 246 19.95 0.76 9.88
C SER A 246 19.81 0.24 11.33
N PRO A 247 20.57 -0.80 11.74
CA PRO A 247 20.62 -1.24 13.14
C PRO A 247 21.04 -0.14 14.13
N THR A 248 21.69 0.92 13.64
CA THR A 248 22.12 2.07 14.48
C THR A 248 21.11 3.21 14.52
N LEU A 249 20.05 3.16 13.72
CA LEU A 249 19.11 4.27 13.58
C LEU A 249 18.36 4.52 14.88
N LEU A 250 17.67 3.51 15.44
CA LEU A 250 16.88 3.68 16.67
C LEU A 250 17.75 4.06 17.85
N LYS A 251 18.95 3.47 17.96
CA LYS A 251 19.96 3.88 18.94
C LYS A 251 20.23 5.38 18.87
N ARG A 252 20.47 5.94 17.67
CA ARG A 252 20.68 7.38 17.47
C ARG A 252 19.43 8.20 17.82
N LEU A 253 18.24 7.73 17.43
CA LEU A 253 17.00 8.43 17.72
C LEU A 253 16.74 8.52 19.23
N PHE A 254 16.94 7.42 19.96
CA PHE A 254 16.74 7.37 21.41
C PHE A 254 17.79 8.16 22.19
N THR A 255 19.02 8.32 21.66
CA THR A 255 20.03 9.16 22.32
C THR A 255 19.88 10.65 22.02
N SER A 256 19.54 11.01 20.79
CA SER A 256 19.68 12.40 20.30
C SER A 256 18.35 13.12 20.07
N CYS A 257 17.25 12.37 19.88
CA CYS A 257 15.96 12.91 19.46
C CYS A 257 14.79 12.18 20.15
N LEU A 258 14.96 11.76 21.40
CA LEU A 258 13.97 10.93 22.09
C LEU A 258 12.61 11.64 22.19
N ASP A 259 12.60 12.85 22.75
CA ASP A 259 11.36 13.61 22.94
C ASP A 259 10.75 14.01 21.61
N SER A 260 11.57 14.43 20.64
CA SER A 260 11.17 14.64 19.25
C SER A 260 10.37 13.46 18.70
N LEU A 261 10.89 12.23 18.81
CA LEU A 261 10.21 11.05 18.30
C LEU A 261 8.92 10.74 19.05
N TRP A 262 8.96 10.71 20.38
CA TRP A 262 7.88 10.17 21.21
C TRP A 262 6.78 11.17 21.57
N ASP A 263 7.06 12.48 21.60
CA ASP A 263 6.08 13.50 22.00
C ASP A 263 4.88 13.60 21.05
N PRO A 264 5.07 13.62 19.71
CA PRO A 264 3.95 13.59 18.78
C PRO A 264 3.16 12.28 18.91
N ILE A 265 3.84 11.14 19.08
CA ILE A 265 3.22 9.82 19.23
C ILE A 265 2.32 9.80 20.48
N CYS A 266 2.86 10.21 21.63
CA CYS A 266 2.12 10.32 22.88
C CYS A 266 0.94 11.29 22.76
N SER A 267 1.11 12.39 22.02
CA SER A 267 0.06 13.39 21.83
C SER A 267 -1.14 12.83 21.06
N VAL A 268 -0.91 11.94 20.10
CA VAL A 268 -1.96 11.27 19.32
C VAL A 268 -2.58 10.08 20.07
N LEU A 269 -1.81 9.39 20.93
CA LEU A 269 -2.30 8.26 21.75
C LEU A 269 -3.37 8.70 22.75
N SER A 270 -4.63 8.65 22.33
CA SER A 270 -5.77 9.15 23.09
C SER A 270 -7.07 8.51 22.60
N TRP A 271 -8.03 8.30 23.51
CA TRP A 271 -9.39 7.87 23.12
C TRP A 271 -10.20 8.93 22.36
N ARG A 272 -9.67 10.16 22.21
CA ARG A 272 -10.30 11.19 21.38
C ARG A 272 -10.15 10.94 19.89
N VAL A 273 -9.15 10.16 19.48
CA VAL A 273 -9.08 9.69 18.10
C VAL A 273 -10.03 8.52 17.90
N ASP A 274 -10.44 8.26 16.66
CA ASP A 274 -11.25 7.09 16.32
C ASP A 274 -10.56 5.79 16.80
N PRO A 275 -11.27 4.81 17.40
CA PRO A 275 -10.67 3.60 17.96
C PRO A 275 -9.80 2.84 16.97
N LYS A 276 -10.16 2.87 15.69
CA LYS A 276 -9.36 2.24 14.63
C LYS A 276 -8.01 2.92 14.44
N VAL A 277 -7.98 4.26 14.51
CA VAL A 277 -6.73 5.03 14.52
C VAL A 277 -5.94 4.69 15.78
N SER A 278 -6.62 4.54 16.92
CA SER A 278 -5.98 4.12 18.18
C SER A 278 -5.30 2.75 18.04
N CYS A 279 -5.97 1.74 17.46
CA CYS A 279 -5.35 0.44 17.15
C CYS A 279 -4.05 0.63 16.36
N ARG A 280 -4.08 1.42 15.27
CA ARG A 280 -2.91 1.65 14.40
C ARG A 280 -1.76 2.37 15.10
N VAL A 281 -2.07 3.34 15.96
CA VAL A 281 -1.06 4.03 16.76
C VAL A 281 -0.42 3.05 17.75
N VAL A 282 -1.20 2.20 18.41
CA VAL A 282 -0.69 1.16 19.31
C VAL A 282 0.19 0.16 18.55
N THR A 283 -0.21 -0.27 17.35
CA THR A 283 0.62 -1.11 16.47
C THR A 283 1.96 -0.47 16.17
N PHE A 284 1.94 0.81 15.79
CA PHE A 284 3.15 1.52 15.45
C PHE A 284 4.09 1.69 16.66
N ILE A 285 3.53 1.96 17.85
CA ILE A 285 4.28 1.97 19.10
C ILE A 285 4.91 0.60 19.36
N ALA A 286 4.14 -0.48 19.19
CA ALA A 286 4.62 -1.83 19.38
C ALA A 286 5.75 -2.18 18.42
N ASP A 287 5.62 -1.81 17.14
CA ASP A 287 6.66 -1.97 16.13
C ASP A 287 7.96 -1.27 16.55
N LEU A 288 7.89 -0.01 17.00
CA LEU A 288 9.06 0.75 17.47
C LEU A 288 9.73 0.09 18.69
N LEU A 289 8.93 -0.41 19.63
CA LEU A 289 9.45 -1.08 20.83
C LEU A 289 10.10 -2.44 20.47
N ILE A 290 9.50 -3.24 19.59
CA ILE A 290 10.08 -4.51 19.09
C ILE A 290 11.40 -4.22 18.39
N MET A 291 11.42 -3.26 17.46
CA MET A 291 12.65 -2.91 16.74
C MET A 291 13.71 -2.36 17.70
N GLY A 292 13.33 -1.57 18.71
CA GLY A 292 14.24 -1.08 19.74
C GLY A 292 14.83 -2.20 20.60
N HIS A 293 14.05 -3.24 20.90
CA HIS A 293 14.54 -4.46 21.55
C HIS A 293 15.50 -5.25 20.65
N GLN A 294 15.11 -5.49 19.39
CA GLN A 294 15.94 -6.18 18.39
C GLN A 294 17.29 -5.49 18.15
N ASP A 295 17.29 -4.15 18.12
CA ASP A 295 18.48 -3.33 17.91
C ASP A 295 19.30 -3.15 19.21
N GLY A 296 18.87 -3.74 20.34
CA GLY A 296 19.57 -3.70 21.63
C GLY A 296 19.63 -2.30 22.23
N CYS A 297 18.63 -1.46 21.96
CA CYS A 297 18.60 -0.06 22.40
C CYS A 297 17.41 0.29 23.28
N ILE A 298 16.62 -0.69 23.73
CA ILE A 298 15.45 -0.46 24.59
C ILE A 298 15.82 0.23 25.91
N ASP A 299 17.00 -0.09 26.48
CA ASP A 299 17.50 0.51 27.72
C ASP A 299 17.81 2.01 27.61
N LEU A 300 17.87 2.55 26.39
CA LEU A 300 18.06 3.98 26.15
C LEU A 300 16.76 4.77 26.32
N LEU A 301 15.61 4.10 26.40
CA LEU A 301 14.35 4.75 26.73
C LEU A 301 14.36 5.16 28.21
N THR A 302 14.33 6.46 28.46
CA THR A 302 14.36 6.97 29.84
C THR A 302 13.10 6.57 30.60
N LYS A 303 13.22 6.41 31.93
CA LYS A 303 12.04 6.17 32.80
C LYS A 303 10.97 7.25 32.64
N GLN A 304 11.37 8.49 32.36
CA GLN A 304 10.46 9.60 32.09
C GLN A 304 9.67 9.38 30.79
N CYS A 305 10.33 8.97 29.71
CA CYS A 305 9.69 8.65 28.43
C CYS A 305 8.70 7.48 28.59
N LEU A 306 9.13 6.37 29.20
CA LEU A 306 8.28 5.20 29.45
C LEU A 306 7.09 5.55 30.34
N SER A 307 7.29 6.33 31.41
CA SER A 307 6.19 6.78 32.29
C SER A 307 5.21 7.70 31.56
N LYS A 308 5.70 8.56 30.66
CA LYS A 308 4.84 9.42 29.83
C LYS A 308 3.98 8.57 28.91
N LEU A 309 4.58 7.64 28.17
CA LEU A 309 3.87 6.74 27.27
C LEU A 309 2.82 5.90 28.01
N MET A 310 3.19 5.32 29.14
CA MET A 310 2.32 4.55 30.03
C MET A 310 1.11 5.36 30.52
N ASN A 311 1.33 6.62 30.92
CA ASN A 311 0.26 7.52 31.34
C ASN A 311 -0.74 7.81 30.21
N PHE A 312 -0.28 7.98 28.98
CA PHE A 312 -1.17 8.17 27.83
C PHE A 312 -1.93 6.89 27.47
N ALA A 313 -1.26 5.74 27.45
CA ALA A 313 -1.89 4.44 27.22
C ALA A 313 -2.99 4.14 28.26
N THR A 314 -2.68 4.31 29.55
CA THR A 314 -3.63 4.06 30.64
C THR A 314 -4.84 5.01 30.61
N LYS A 315 -4.63 6.28 30.24
CA LYS A 315 -5.72 7.25 30.07
C LYS A 315 -6.62 6.91 28.88
N ALA A 316 -6.03 6.48 27.77
CA ALA A 316 -6.78 6.03 26.61
C ALA A 316 -7.59 4.76 26.96
N HIS A 317 -6.96 3.78 27.61
CA HIS A 317 -7.60 2.55 28.07
C HIS A 317 -8.82 2.84 28.97
N SER A 318 -8.64 3.64 30.02
CA SER A 318 -9.73 3.99 30.95
C SER A 318 -10.90 4.71 30.27
N ALA A 319 -10.64 5.51 29.23
CA ALA A 319 -11.70 6.15 28.46
C ALA A 319 -12.43 5.17 27.55
N GLY A 320 -11.73 4.16 27.02
CA GLY A 320 -12.30 3.07 26.23
C GLY A 320 -13.18 2.13 27.04
N GLU A 321 -12.72 1.71 28.21
CA GLU A 321 -13.52 0.92 29.17
C GLU A 321 -14.85 1.63 29.48
N LYS A 322 -14.80 2.93 29.79
CA LYS A 322 -16.02 3.75 30.01
C LYS A 322 -16.93 3.82 28.79
N TYR A 323 -16.39 3.70 27.58
CA TYR A 323 -17.20 3.62 26.37
C TYR A 323 -17.88 2.25 26.27
N LEU A 324 -17.15 1.16 26.46
CA LEU A 324 -17.67 -0.22 26.40
C LEU A 324 -18.75 -0.47 27.45
N ASP A 325 -18.54 0.01 28.69
CA ASP A 325 -19.54 -0.05 29.76
C ASP A 325 -20.86 0.64 29.37
N ARG A 326 -20.76 1.83 28.76
CA ARG A 326 -21.94 2.57 28.29
C ARG A 326 -22.63 1.85 27.16
N TYR A 327 -21.87 1.28 26.23
CA TYR A 327 -22.38 0.54 25.08
C TYR A 327 -23.20 -0.68 25.51
N ALA A 328 -22.74 -1.43 26.52
CA ALA A 328 -23.44 -2.60 27.05
C ALA A 328 -24.86 -2.30 27.58
N THR A 329 -25.17 -1.02 27.85
CA THR A 329 -26.46 -0.58 28.39
C THR A 329 -27.42 0.01 27.33
N GLN A 330 -27.03 0.07 26.05
CA GLN A 330 -27.81 0.72 24.98
C GLN A 330 -28.32 -0.30 23.93
N THR A 331 -29.55 -0.10 23.44
CA THR A 331 -30.10 -0.82 22.27
C THR A 331 -29.65 -0.16 20.96
N LEU A 332 -29.17 -0.94 19.99
CA LEU A 332 -28.28 -0.49 18.92
C LEU A 332 -28.92 -0.13 17.57
N ASP A 333 -28.18 0.72 16.84
CA ASP A 333 -28.27 1.07 15.42
C ASP A 333 -26.98 0.56 14.73
N GLU A 334 -27.06 0.04 13.50
CA GLU A 334 -25.99 -0.72 12.81
C GLU A 334 -24.67 0.08 12.65
N LYS A 335 -24.73 1.43 12.59
CA LYS A 335 -23.54 2.30 12.51
C LYS A 335 -22.62 2.19 13.73
N ASN A 336 -23.15 1.80 14.88
CA ASN A 336 -22.39 1.67 16.12
C ASN A 336 -21.60 0.35 16.21
N GLU A 337 -21.87 -0.64 15.35
CA GLU A 337 -21.22 -1.95 15.43
C GLU A 337 -19.75 -1.91 14.98
N PHE A 338 -19.42 -1.22 13.89
CA PHE A 338 -18.03 -1.12 13.41
C PHE A 338 -17.14 -0.34 14.37
N TYR A 339 -17.64 0.77 14.91
CA TYR A 339 -16.91 1.54 15.92
C TYR A 339 -16.69 0.70 17.17
N HIS A 340 -17.73 -0.01 17.63
CA HIS A 340 -17.64 -0.89 18.79
C HIS A 340 -16.65 -2.03 18.59
N HIS A 341 -16.65 -2.68 17.41
CA HIS A 341 -15.68 -3.72 17.08
C HIS A 341 -14.24 -3.24 17.23
N TYR A 342 -13.90 -2.07 16.66
CA TYR A 342 -12.56 -1.50 16.85
C TYR A 342 -12.31 -1.00 18.27
N ALA A 343 -13.34 -0.57 18.99
CA ALA A 343 -13.20 -0.16 20.39
C ALA A 343 -12.83 -1.33 21.31
N VAL A 344 -13.43 -2.51 21.12
CA VAL A 344 -13.06 -3.73 21.87
C VAL A 344 -11.60 -4.07 21.63
N ILE A 345 -11.17 -4.13 20.36
CA ILE A 345 -9.79 -4.41 19.98
C ILE A 345 -8.84 -3.35 20.57
N ALA A 346 -9.17 -2.05 20.45
CA ALA A 346 -8.31 -0.98 20.94
C ALA A 346 -8.10 -1.05 22.46
N VAL A 347 -9.14 -1.38 23.23
CA VAL A 347 -9.04 -1.55 24.68
C VAL A 347 -8.11 -2.70 25.03
N GLU A 348 -8.28 -3.88 24.41
CA GLU A 348 -7.41 -5.04 24.64
C GLU A 348 -5.96 -4.73 24.28
N MET A 349 -5.70 -4.11 23.13
CA MET A 349 -4.35 -3.71 22.71
C MET A 349 -3.71 -2.68 23.67
N LEU A 350 -4.51 -1.77 24.22
CA LEU A 350 -4.02 -0.76 25.18
C LEU A 350 -3.68 -1.38 26.53
N ASP A 351 -4.42 -2.41 26.97
CA ASP A 351 -4.10 -3.18 28.17
C ASP A 351 -2.80 -3.97 27.98
N ASP A 352 -2.68 -4.70 26.87
CA ASP A 352 -1.45 -5.42 26.48
C ASP A 352 -0.24 -4.47 26.44
N LEU A 353 -0.38 -3.29 25.83
CA LEU A 353 0.67 -2.26 25.81
C LEU A 353 1.02 -1.77 27.22
N ALA A 354 0.02 -1.54 28.08
CA ALA A 354 0.27 -1.09 29.46
C ALA A 354 1.03 -2.14 30.28
N VAL A 355 0.69 -3.43 30.13
CA VAL A 355 1.40 -4.54 30.77
C VAL A 355 2.88 -4.58 30.34
N VAL A 356 3.16 -4.43 29.04
CA VAL A 356 4.53 -4.36 28.51
C VAL A 356 5.30 -3.17 29.10
N LEU A 357 4.71 -1.97 29.05
CA LEU A 357 5.36 -0.75 29.55
C LEU A 357 5.64 -0.81 31.05
N LYS A 358 4.78 -1.47 31.82
CA LYS A 358 5.02 -1.73 33.25
C LYS A 358 6.25 -2.61 33.47
N GLY A 359 6.33 -3.74 32.75
CA GLY A 359 7.50 -4.63 32.82
C GLY A 359 8.80 -3.91 32.45
N MET A 360 8.77 -3.07 31.41
CA MET A 360 9.92 -2.23 31.04
C MET A 360 10.32 -1.24 32.14
N LEU A 361 9.37 -0.62 32.84
CA LEU A 361 9.64 0.27 33.97
C LEU A 361 10.22 -0.46 35.20
N ASP A 362 9.76 -1.69 35.42
CA ASP A 362 10.18 -2.58 36.51
C ASP A 362 11.54 -3.26 36.25
N GLY A 363 12.08 -3.12 35.02
CA GLY A 363 13.39 -3.63 34.62
C GLY A 363 13.37 -5.04 34.04
N SER A 364 12.20 -5.54 33.62
CA SER A 364 12.01 -6.84 32.98
C SER A 364 11.41 -6.70 31.55
N PRO A 365 12.14 -6.09 30.60
CA PRO A 365 11.61 -5.86 29.25
C PRO A 365 11.24 -7.16 28.51
N ASP A 366 11.88 -8.28 28.82
CA ASP A 366 11.69 -9.55 28.09
C ASP A 366 10.41 -10.31 28.46
N GLU A 367 9.86 -10.13 29.66
CA GLU A 367 8.77 -10.97 30.19
C GLU A 367 7.49 -10.91 29.34
N ASN A 368 7.23 -9.75 28.71
CA ASN A 368 5.99 -9.46 28.00
C ASN A 368 6.17 -9.24 26.49
N MET A 369 7.30 -9.64 25.90
CA MET A 369 7.57 -9.42 24.46
C MET A 369 6.56 -10.11 23.53
N HIS A 370 5.93 -11.20 23.95
CA HIS A 370 4.89 -11.89 23.19
C HIS A 370 3.64 -11.02 23.00
N LEU A 371 3.22 -10.28 24.03
CA LEU A 371 2.09 -9.33 23.93
C LEU A 371 2.40 -8.22 22.92
N LEU A 372 3.64 -7.75 22.93
CA LEU A 372 4.10 -6.74 21.99
C LEU A 372 4.05 -7.26 20.54
N TYR A 373 4.41 -8.52 20.32
CA TYR A 373 4.30 -9.18 19.02
C TYR A 373 2.85 -9.26 18.55
N ASP A 374 1.92 -9.67 19.42
CA ASP A 374 0.50 -9.82 19.12
C ASP A 374 -0.14 -8.51 18.63
N ILE A 375 0.22 -7.38 19.24
CA ILE A 375 -0.33 -6.05 18.90
C ILE A 375 0.45 -5.33 17.78
N SER A 376 1.55 -5.92 17.28
CA SER A 376 2.43 -5.33 16.25
C SER A 376 1.94 -5.58 14.82
N SER A 377 2.60 -4.94 13.84
CA SER A 377 2.34 -5.19 12.41
C SER A 377 2.66 -6.64 11.99
N LEU A 378 3.52 -7.33 12.76
CA LEU A 378 3.86 -8.73 12.50
C LEU A 378 2.76 -9.68 12.98
N GLY A 379 2.11 -9.35 14.11
CA GLY A 379 1.00 -10.13 14.66
C GLY A 379 -0.36 -9.87 14.00
N THR A 380 -0.54 -8.69 13.39
CA THR A 380 -1.84 -8.24 12.84
C THR A 380 -2.00 -8.45 11.33
N ALA A 381 -0.99 -9.05 10.67
CA ALA A 381 -0.97 -9.23 9.22
C ALA A 381 -1.95 -10.33 8.75
N LYS A 382 -3.16 -9.94 8.33
CA LYS A 382 -4.09 -10.86 7.66
C LYS A 382 -3.81 -11.01 6.17
N MET A 383 -3.69 -12.25 5.73
CA MET A 383 -3.61 -12.65 4.32
C MET A 383 -4.99 -13.03 3.79
N THR A 384 -5.36 -12.61 2.58
CA THR A 384 -6.63 -13.00 1.96
C THR A 384 -6.48 -14.16 0.99
N LEU A 385 -6.89 -15.35 1.42
CA LEU A 385 -7.05 -16.51 0.53
C LEU A 385 -8.46 -16.57 -0.09
N PRO A 386 -8.63 -17.29 -1.23
CA PRO A 386 -9.93 -17.89 -1.53
C PRO A 386 -10.31 -18.87 -0.40
N PRO A 387 -11.60 -18.97 -0.01
CA PRO A 387 -12.01 -19.90 1.03
C PRO A 387 -11.61 -21.34 0.65
N CYS A 388 -10.70 -21.92 1.42
CA CYS A 388 -10.41 -23.35 1.37
C CYS A 388 -11.33 -24.02 2.39
N GLU A 389 -12.03 -25.09 1.99
CA GLU A 389 -12.85 -25.90 2.89
C GLU A 389 -11.94 -26.76 3.78
N VAL A 390 -11.28 -26.18 4.79
CA VAL A 390 -10.58 -26.97 5.81
C VAL A 390 -10.74 -26.35 7.20
N ASN A 391 -11.06 -27.25 8.14
CA ASN A 391 -11.47 -27.10 9.53
C ASN A 391 -10.88 -25.93 10.34
N ASP A 392 -11.78 -25.33 11.13
CA ASP A 392 -11.50 -24.50 12.30
C ASP A 392 -10.52 -25.21 13.24
N ASN A 393 -9.26 -24.80 13.23
CA ASN A 393 -8.41 -24.85 14.42
C ASN A 393 -7.57 -23.59 14.44
N GLU A 394 -7.69 -22.89 15.57
CA GLU A 394 -7.20 -21.54 15.85
C GLU A 394 -5.69 -21.40 15.60
N SER A 395 -5.34 -20.73 14.51
CA SER A 395 -4.01 -20.12 14.31
C SER A 395 -4.12 -18.76 13.62
N GLY A 396 -5.25 -18.07 13.82
CA GLY A 396 -5.51 -16.75 13.26
C GLY A 396 -4.86 -15.65 14.10
N PRO A 397 -4.57 -14.47 13.52
CA PRO A 397 -4.13 -13.31 14.28
C PRO A 397 -5.16 -12.96 15.36
N ARG A 398 -4.70 -12.68 16.58
CA ARG A 398 -5.58 -12.31 17.71
C ARG A 398 -6.39 -11.05 17.42
N TYR A 399 -5.84 -10.14 16.61
CA TYR A 399 -6.48 -8.90 16.20
C TYR A 399 -6.50 -8.76 14.67
N ASP A 400 -7.69 -8.62 14.06
CA ASP A 400 -7.85 -8.35 12.62
C ASP A 400 -8.67 -7.07 12.40
N TYR A 401 -7.97 -5.97 12.15
CA TYR A 401 -8.56 -4.65 11.88
C TYR A 401 -7.99 -3.98 10.62
N SER A 402 -7.37 -4.77 9.72
CA SER A 402 -6.84 -4.23 8.48
C SER A 402 -7.93 -3.95 7.46
N ASP A 403 -8.04 -2.70 7.00
CA ASP A 403 -8.85 -2.37 5.83
C ASP A 403 -8.18 -2.81 4.53
N THR A 404 -6.85 -2.86 4.52
CA THR A 404 -6.09 -3.22 3.33
C THR A 404 -5.92 -4.73 3.33
N ARG A 405 -6.80 -5.40 2.58
CA ARG A 405 -6.69 -6.83 2.31
C ARG A 405 -5.35 -7.09 1.63
N VAL A 406 -4.46 -7.80 2.31
CA VAL A 406 -3.18 -8.22 1.75
C VAL A 406 -3.41 -9.52 1.00
N PHE A 407 -3.31 -9.47 -0.33
CA PHE A 407 -3.27 -10.69 -1.14
C PHE A 407 -1.98 -11.45 -0.82
N PRO A 408 -2.04 -12.79 -0.73
CA PRO A 408 -0.84 -13.59 -0.59
C PRO A 408 0.04 -13.43 -1.82
N ARG A 409 1.35 -13.47 -1.58
CA ARG A 409 2.34 -13.56 -2.65
C ARG A 409 2.20 -14.95 -3.26
N VAL A 410 1.81 -14.95 -4.53
CA VAL A 410 1.61 -16.17 -5.31
C VAL A 410 2.58 -16.18 -6.48
N LEU A 411 3.17 -17.34 -6.75
CA LEU A 411 3.93 -17.65 -7.96
C LEU A 411 3.02 -18.39 -8.95
N PRO A 412 2.44 -17.71 -9.94
CA PRO A 412 1.76 -18.39 -11.03
C PRO A 412 2.78 -18.93 -12.05
N CYS A 413 2.53 -20.11 -12.63
CA CYS A 413 3.29 -20.51 -13.82
C CYS A 413 2.93 -19.59 -15.01
N PHE A 414 3.91 -19.02 -15.70
CA PHE A 414 3.67 -18.10 -16.81
C PHE A 414 3.35 -18.80 -18.14
N ASN A 415 3.49 -20.13 -18.21
CA ASN A 415 3.00 -20.89 -19.35
C ASN A 415 1.46 -20.83 -19.38
N VAL A 416 0.89 -20.27 -20.44
CA VAL A 416 -0.56 -20.01 -20.61
C VAL A 416 -1.38 -21.29 -20.43
N GLY A 417 -0.89 -22.43 -20.93
CA GLY A 417 -1.57 -23.72 -20.79
C GLY A 417 -1.54 -24.32 -19.38
N CYS A 418 -0.73 -23.79 -18.46
CA CYS A 418 -0.53 -24.35 -17.12
C CYS A 418 -1.31 -23.58 -16.07
N LYS A 419 -2.13 -24.28 -15.28
CA LYS A 419 -2.95 -23.68 -14.19
C LYS A 419 -2.25 -23.63 -12.83
N ARG A 420 -1.07 -24.23 -12.67
CA ARG A 420 -0.38 -24.32 -11.38
C ARG A 420 0.01 -22.95 -10.82
N VAL A 421 -0.16 -22.79 -9.52
CA VAL A 421 0.24 -21.65 -8.70
C VAL A 421 0.88 -22.15 -7.41
N PHE A 422 1.74 -21.36 -6.79
CA PHE A 422 2.36 -21.65 -5.49
C PHE A 422 2.24 -20.46 -4.54
N HIS A 423 1.69 -20.66 -3.34
CA HIS A 423 1.49 -19.63 -2.32
C HIS A 423 2.75 -19.53 -1.46
N LEU A 424 3.51 -18.44 -1.61
CA LEU A 424 4.79 -18.23 -0.90
C LEU A 424 4.60 -18.04 0.60
N ASP A 425 3.50 -17.40 0.98
CA ASP A 425 3.26 -17.04 2.38
C ASP A 425 2.51 -18.12 3.16
N MET A 426 1.92 -19.10 2.46
CA MET A 426 1.29 -20.28 3.05
C MET A 426 1.66 -21.53 2.25
N PRO A 427 2.91 -22.00 2.35
CA PRO A 427 3.35 -23.21 1.67
C PRO A 427 2.54 -24.45 2.05
N GLU A 428 1.88 -24.43 3.21
CA GLU A 428 1.11 -25.53 3.78
C GLU A 428 -0.08 -25.94 2.89
N LEU A 429 -0.63 -24.99 2.13
CA LEU A 429 -1.71 -25.24 1.16
C LEU A 429 -1.30 -26.20 0.02
N HIS A 430 -0.02 -26.51 -0.10
CA HIS A 430 0.54 -27.35 -1.16
C HIS A 430 1.09 -28.70 -0.66
N LEU A 431 0.85 -29.05 0.61
CA LEU A 431 1.40 -30.25 1.25
C LEU A 431 0.87 -31.58 0.68
N GLU A 432 -0.28 -31.60 0.02
CA GLU A 432 -0.93 -32.83 -0.49
C GLU A 432 -0.38 -33.32 -1.85
N GLY A 433 0.78 -32.85 -2.31
CA GLY A 433 1.40 -33.32 -3.55
C GLY A 433 2.93 -33.10 -3.61
N ASP A 434 3.53 -33.49 -4.73
CA ASP A 434 4.93 -33.12 -5.03
C ASP A 434 5.04 -31.60 -5.01
N PHE A 435 5.84 -31.05 -4.09
CA PHE A 435 6.11 -29.62 -4.03
C PHE A 435 6.56 -29.15 -5.41
N PRO A 436 5.76 -28.30 -6.10
CA PRO A 436 6.13 -27.87 -7.43
C PRO A 436 7.41 -27.04 -7.34
N ASP A 437 8.43 -27.45 -8.11
CA ASP A 437 9.72 -26.74 -8.16
C ASP A 437 9.55 -25.46 -8.99
N PHE A 438 9.02 -24.43 -8.33
CA PHE A 438 8.84 -23.12 -8.94
C PHE A 438 10.18 -22.41 -9.08
N SER A 439 10.60 -22.23 -10.32
CA SER A 439 11.82 -21.50 -10.68
C SER A 439 11.49 -20.25 -11.46
N TYR A 440 12.25 -19.19 -11.22
CA TYR A 440 12.22 -18.01 -12.08
C TYR A 440 12.96 -18.29 -13.38
N CYS A 441 12.64 -17.55 -14.44
CA CYS A 441 13.50 -17.49 -15.61
C CYS A 441 14.89 -16.97 -15.21
N ASP A 442 15.94 -17.79 -15.42
CA ASP A 442 17.32 -17.46 -15.07
C ASP A 442 17.86 -16.20 -15.76
N ARG A 443 17.20 -15.76 -16.85
CA ARG A 443 17.63 -14.60 -17.63
C ARG A 443 17.00 -13.31 -17.13
N CYS A 444 15.67 -13.26 -17.02
CA CYS A 444 14.97 -12.04 -16.66
C CYS A 444 14.53 -12.01 -15.19
N GLY A 445 14.37 -13.14 -14.51
CA GLY A 445 13.87 -13.17 -13.13
C GLY A 445 12.43 -12.67 -12.94
N ILE A 446 11.64 -12.53 -14.01
CA ILE A 446 10.26 -12.02 -13.97
C ILE A 446 9.26 -13.17 -14.05
N THR A 447 9.38 -14.00 -15.07
CA THR A 447 8.47 -15.14 -15.28
C THR A 447 8.84 -16.30 -14.38
N THR A 448 7.84 -17.05 -13.93
CA THR A 448 8.00 -18.25 -13.10
C THR A 448 7.42 -19.49 -13.75
N TYR A 449 8.03 -20.63 -13.51
CA TYR A 449 7.66 -21.91 -14.10
C TYR A 449 7.59 -22.99 -13.03
N CYS A 450 6.57 -23.84 -13.08
CA CYS A 450 6.44 -24.98 -12.18
C CYS A 450 7.25 -26.21 -12.64
N SER A 451 7.86 -26.15 -13.82
CA SER A 451 8.69 -27.22 -14.39
C SER A 451 9.53 -26.72 -15.57
N PRO A 452 10.63 -27.40 -15.92
CA PRO A 452 11.44 -27.09 -17.11
C PRO A 452 10.65 -27.15 -18.42
N GLU A 453 9.71 -28.09 -18.56
CA GLU A 453 8.89 -28.22 -19.77
C GLU A 453 7.99 -26.99 -19.97
N CYS A 454 7.44 -26.45 -18.88
CA CYS A 454 6.68 -25.21 -18.95
C CYS A 454 7.57 -24.02 -19.33
N ALA A 455 8.82 -24.00 -18.89
CA ALA A 455 9.78 -22.98 -19.27
C ALA A 455 10.11 -23.05 -20.77
N THR A 456 10.42 -24.23 -21.30
CA THR A 456 10.72 -24.44 -22.73
C THR A 456 9.52 -24.10 -23.61
N SER A 457 8.33 -24.60 -23.25
CA SER A 457 7.10 -24.35 -24.01
C SER A 457 6.78 -22.84 -24.10
N HIS A 458 6.85 -22.12 -22.98
CA HIS A 458 6.62 -20.68 -22.97
C HIS A 458 7.74 -19.88 -23.65
N TRP A 459 8.98 -20.35 -23.56
CA TRP A 459 10.13 -19.78 -24.26
C TRP A 459 9.89 -19.75 -25.77
N ASP A 460 9.50 -20.89 -26.34
CA ASP A 460 9.31 -21.04 -27.77
C ASP A 460 8.10 -20.27 -28.30
N SER A 461 7.03 -20.18 -27.49
CA SER A 461 5.77 -19.53 -27.88
C SER A 461 5.85 -18.00 -27.90
N SER A 462 6.48 -17.36 -26.91
CA SER A 462 6.43 -15.90 -26.78
C SER A 462 7.49 -15.28 -25.86
N HIS A 463 8.00 -15.99 -24.85
CA HIS A 463 8.86 -15.35 -23.86
C HIS A 463 10.23 -14.94 -24.41
N LYS A 464 10.77 -15.69 -25.39
CA LYS A 464 12.07 -15.39 -26.02
C LYS A 464 12.14 -13.97 -26.59
N ASP A 465 11.02 -13.46 -27.10
CA ASP A 465 10.94 -12.17 -27.81
C ASP A 465 10.97 -10.98 -26.84
N ILE A 466 10.54 -11.19 -25.58
CA ILE A 466 10.43 -10.11 -24.60
C ILE A 466 11.39 -10.24 -23.41
N CYS A 467 12.02 -11.41 -23.23
CA CYS A 467 12.87 -11.70 -22.08
C CYS A 467 13.99 -10.67 -21.89
N ALA A 468 14.59 -10.18 -22.99
CA ALA A 468 15.64 -9.16 -22.93
C ALA A 468 15.12 -7.82 -22.39
N PHE A 469 13.93 -7.39 -22.84
CA PHE A 469 13.29 -6.15 -22.37
C PHE A 469 12.83 -6.25 -20.92
N LEU A 470 12.35 -7.42 -20.47
CA LEU A 470 12.00 -7.63 -19.06
C LEU A 470 13.24 -7.65 -18.14
N ARG A 471 14.38 -8.17 -18.64
CA ARG A 471 15.65 -8.16 -17.91
C ARG A 471 16.18 -6.74 -17.74
N ALA A 472 16.20 -5.97 -18.82
CA ALA A 472 16.68 -4.60 -18.85
C ALA A 472 15.65 -3.72 -19.58
N PRO A 473 14.69 -3.12 -18.84
CA PRO A 473 13.65 -2.30 -19.46
C PRO A 473 14.22 -1.16 -20.30
N PRO A 474 13.67 -0.93 -21.50
CA PRO A 474 14.10 0.16 -22.38
C PRO A 474 13.80 1.51 -21.74
N THR A 475 14.60 2.53 -22.06
CA THR A 475 14.49 3.87 -21.45
C THR A 475 13.08 4.48 -21.53
N PHE A 476 12.35 4.27 -22.63
CA PHE A 476 10.98 4.78 -22.78
C PHE A 476 9.99 4.24 -21.75
N ALA A 477 10.28 3.07 -21.16
CA ALA A 477 9.44 2.42 -20.16
C ALA A 477 9.90 2.72 -18.74
N ARG A 478 11.04 3.42 -18.58
CA ARG A 478 11.59 3.80 -17.28
C ARG A 478 11.13 5.20 -16.94
N PHE A 479 10.69 5.40 -15.71
CA PHE A 479 10.47 6.74 -15.19
C PHE A 479 11.81 7.48 -15.08
N VAL A 480 11.88 8.66 -15.69
CA VAL A 480 12.99 9.59 -15.54
C VAL A 480 12.39 10.85 -14.93
N PRO A 481 12.76 11.21 -13.68
CA PRO A 481 12.26 12.44 -13.10
C PRO A 481 12.72 13.62 -13.97
N ALA A 482 11.82 14.56 -14.23
CA ALA A 482 12.21 15.78 -14.93
C ALA A 482 13.25 16.52 -14.08
N ILE A 483 14.37 16.94 -14.69
CA ILE A 483 15.35 17.83 -14.05
C ILE A 483 14.73 19.22 -14.04
N HIS A 484 13.79 19.44 -13.13
CA HIS A 484 13.27 20.76 -12.81
C HIS A 484 13.57 21.03 -11.32
N GLU A 485 13.50 22.29 -10.90
CA GLU A 485 13.61 22.74 -9.49
C GLU A 485 12.53 22.14 -8.56
N ASP A 486 11.85 21.09 -9.01
CA ASP A 486 10.88 20.31 -8.29
C ASP A 486 11.58 19.59 -7.13
N GLY A 487 11.29 20.08 -5.93
CA GLY A 487 11.96 19.73 -4.68
C GLY A 487 12.30 18.25 -4.47
N VAL A 488 13.37 18.06 -3.70
CA VAL A 488 13.99 16.76 -3.39
C VAL A 488 12.94 15.72 -3.00
N PRO A 489 12.93 14.52 -3.62
CA PRO A 489 11.96 13.49 -3.32
C PRO A 489 12.18 12.95 -1.88
N ILE A 490 11.10 12.55 -1.20
CA ILE A 490 11.08 12.33 0.27
C ILE A 490 12.08 11.26 0.75
N LEU A 491 12.29 10.21 -0.02
CA LEU A 491 13.09 9.04 0.32
C LEU A 491 14.44 8.99 -0.42
N GLN A 492 14.54 9.67 -1.56
CA GLN A 492 15.58 9.67 -2.58
C GLN A 492 16.25 8.29 -2.71
N THR A 493 15.61 7.37 -3.43
CA THR A 493 16.04 5.95 -3.47
C THR A 493 17.27 5.63 -4.33
N ILE A 494 17.70 6.55 -5.20
CA ILE A 494 18.93 6.43 -5.99
C ILE A 494 19.93 7.46 -5.46
N ASP A 495 21.16 7.03 -5.20
CA ASP A 495 22.28 7.91 -4.88
C ASP A 495 22.69 8.72 -6.14
N GLU A 496 21.95 9.77 -6.45
CA GLU A 496 22.51 10.95 -7.11
C GLU A 496 22.94 11.88 -5.98
N CYS A 497 24.23 11.82 -5.67
CA CYS A 497 24.82 12.36 -4.47
C CYS A 497 24.80 13.90 -4.45
N TRP A 498 23.68 14.55 -4.19
CA TRP A 498 23.64 15.91 -3.65
C TRP A 498 22.62 15.94 -2.52
N MET A 499 23.13 15.94 -1.29
CA MET A 499 22.58 16.63 -0.12
C MET A 499 23.55 16.34 1.03
N THR A 500 24.37 17.32 1.36
CA THR A 500 25.16 17.36 2.58
C THR A 500 24.22 17.33 3.79
N PRO A 501 24.51 16.54 4.84
CA PRO A 501 23.78 16.67 6.09
C PRO A 501 23.89 18.11 6.59
N PHE A 502 22.77 18.70 7.00
CA PHE A 502 22.79 19.98 7.69
C PHE A 502 23.26 19.69 9.12
N VAL A 503 24.42 20.23 9.44
CA VAL A 503 25.07 20.12 10.74
C VAL A 503 25.20 21.57 11.22
N ASP A 504 24.87 21.85 12.48
CA ASP A 504 25.19 23.17 13.01
C ASP A 504 26.70 23.39 13.08
N ASP A 505 27.09 24.62 13.39
CA ASP A 505 28.49 25.01 13.53
C ASP A 505 29.24 24.20 14.62
N ASP A 506 28.51 23.45 15.46
CA ASP A 506 29.03 22.62 16.56
C ASP A 506 29.10 21.11 16.24
N GLY A 507 28.74 20.68 15.02
CA GLY A 507 28.79 19.26 14.67
C GLY A 507 27.56 18.46 15.09
N THR A 508 26.53 19.11 15.62
CA THR A 508 25.30 18.48 16.08
C THR A 508 24.36 18.26 14.91
N LEU A 509 23.85 17.04 14.78
CA LEU A 509 22.77 16.73 13.84
C LEU A 509 21.50 17.42 14.36
N LEU A 510 21.20 18.62 13.83
CA LEU A 510 19.99 19.33 14.19
C LEU A 510 18.78 18.59 13.59
N THR A 511 18.11 17.92 14.52
CA THR A 511 16.68 17.61 14.59
C THR A 511 16.07 16.63 13.57
N LEU A 512 15.54 15.54 14.12
CA LEU A 512 14.11 15.29 13.91
C LEU A 512 13.37 16.50 14.51
N PHE A 513 12.76 17.35 13.65
CA PHE A 513 12.02 18.62 13.87
C PHE A 513 12.65 19.93 13.40
#